data_AF-A0A8S3U0K6-F1
#
_entry.id   AF-A0A8S3U0K6-F1
#
_cell.length_a   1.000
_cell.length_b   1.000
_cell.length_c   1.000
_cell.angle_alpha   90.00
_cell.angle_beta   90.00
_cell.angle_gamma   90.00
#
_symmetry.space_group_name_H-M   'P 1'
#
loop_
_entity.id
_entity.type
_entity.pdbx_description
1 polymer ?
#
loop_
_entity_poly.entity_id
_entity_poly.type
_entity_poly.pdbx_seq_one_letter_code
_entity_poly.pdbx_strand_id
1 'polypeptide(L)'
;MEPDAPEDSERPSDLVVEVKELCDLLGHTAELIGTNVNANPYGIGNKKNPLHFLVIHGSIAVKNPPIFKLDSVKDWFESSDSNGRVEGVVWHCPAGVLYKVHRHHLNLSWPIKEPQLSCRKIHICVDVSKYELSDDKKSIFTELAKFKGQSCDSLMNIHELFMEENETR
;
A
#
# COMPACT_ATOMS: atom_id res chain seq x y z
N MET A 1 -16.22 39.45 8.03
CA MET A 1 -16.52 38.55 6.89
C MET A 1 -15.18 38.29 6.25
N GLU A 2 -14.44 37.32 6.79
CA GLU A 2 -13.21 36.82 6.16
C GLU A 2 -13.62 35.82 5.09
N PRO A 3 -12.97 35.81 3.92
CA PRO A 3 -13.22 34.79 2.92
C PRO A 3 -12.68 33.45 3.41
N ASP A 4 -13.54 32.44 3.42
CA ASP A 4 -13.20 31.04 3.68
C ASP A 4 -12.01 30.61 2.82
N ALA A 5 -11.03 29.97 3.48
CA ALA A 5 -9.89 29.37 2.83
C ALA A 5 -10.34 28.32 1.80
N PRO A 6 -9.61 28.15 0.68
CA PRO A 6 -10.02 27.25 -0.38
C PRO A 6 -10.09 25.81 0.13
N GLU A 7 -11.17 25.14 -0.25
CA GLU A 7 -11.45 23.72 -0.02
C GLU A 7 -10.21 22.86 -0.27
N ASP A 8 -9.94 22.00 0.71
CA ASP A 8 -8.87 21.01 0.73
C ASP A 8 -8.88 20.18 -0.57
N SER A 9 -7.99 20.53 -1.50
CA SER A 9 -7.83 19.84 -2.77
C SER A 9 -7.27 18.44 -2.51
N GLU A 10 -8.19 17.48 -2.48
CA GLU A 10 -8.07 16.04 -2.71
C GLU A 10 -6.66 15.41 -2.70
N ARG A 11 -5.91 15.55 -1.61
CA ARG A 11 -4.75 14.69 -1.41
C ARG A 11 -5.23 13.29 -1.00
N PRO A 12 -4.78 12.21 -1.67
CA PRO A 12 -5.02 10.86 -1.18
C PRO A 12 -4.45 10.75 0.24
N SER A 13 -5.14 10.04 1.14
CA SER A 13 -4.61 9.82 2.48
C SER A 13 -3.23 9.14 2.38
N ASP A 14 -2.24 9.70 3.06
CA ASP A 14 -0.88 9.18 3.11
C ASP A 14 -0.86 7.73 3.58
N LEU A 15 0.13 6.97 3.11
CA LEU A 15 0.37 5.59 3.53
C LEU A 15 1.32 5.56 4.73
N VAL A 16 1.19 4.52 5.55
CA VAL A 16 2.04 4.31 6.72
C VAL A 16 2.67 2.93 6.63
N VAL A 17 3.99 2.88 6.81
CA VAL A 17 4.72 1.63 7.04
C VAL A 17 4.97 1.51 8.53
N GLU A 18 4.43 0.46 9.13
CA GLU A 18 4.57 0.18 10.56
C GLU A 18 4.85 -1.30 10.82
N VAL A 19 5.22 -1.61 12.06
CA VAL A 19 5.37 -2.98 12.55
C VAL A 19 4.19 -3.31 13.43
N LYS A 20 3.62 -4.50 13.25
CA LYS A 20 2.51 -5.04 14.04
C LYS A 20 2.92 -6.38 14.65
N GLU A 21 2.36 -6.69 15.82
CA GLU A 21 2.41 -8.05 16.32
C GLU A 21 1.52 -8.96 15.47
N LEU A 22 1.88 -10.24 15.35
CA LEU A 22 1.04 -11.21 14.64
C LEU A 22 -0.34 -11.35 15.29
N CYS A 23 -0.46 -11.14 16.60
CA CYS A 23 -1.73 -11.20 17.33
C CYS A 23 -2.71 -10.11 16.86
N ASP A 24 -2.20 -8.93 16.48
CA ASP A 24 -3.00 -7.83 15.93
C ASP A 24 -3.55 -8.13 14.54
N LEU A 25 -2.98 -9.14 13.86
CA LEU A 25 -3.41 -9.56 12.52
C LEU A 25 -4.44 -10.69 12.56
N LEU A 26 -4.75 -11.25 13.74
CA LEU A 26 -5.69 -12.35 13.87
C LEU A 26 -7.10 -11.93 13.42
N GLY A 27 -7.71 -12.76 12.59
CA GLY A 27 -9.04 -12.49 12.02
C GLY A 27 -9.03 -11.51 10.84
N HIS A 28 -7.89 -10.90 10.52
CA HIS A 28 -7.73 -10.10 9.32
C HIS A 28 -7.21 -10.94 8.14
N THR A 29 -7.59 -10.52 6.94
CA THR A 29 -6.99 -11.00 5.69
C THR A 29 -6.06 -9.92 5.14
N ALA A 30 -4.94 -10.33 4.55
CA ALA A 30 -3.93 -9.42 4.02
C ALA A 30 -3.51 -9.80 2.60
N GLU A 31 -3.03 -8.82 1.84
CA GLU A 31 -2.34 -9.01 0.57
C GLU A 31 -0.83 -8.83 0.78
N LEU A 32 -0.02 -9.73 0.22
CA LEU A 32 1.42 -9.52 0.12
C LEU A 32 1.70 -8.71 -1.15
N ILE A 33 2.45 -7.62 -1.04
CA ILE A 33 2.94 -6.84 -2.19
C ILE A 33 4.46 -6.73 -2.12
N GLY A 34 5.12 -6.59 -3.27
CA GLY A 34 6.56 -6.39 -3.31
C GLY A 34 7.27 -7.03 -4.49
N THR A 35 8.58 -7.17 -4.35
CA THR A 35 9.45 -7.73 -5.38
C THR A 35 8.99 -9.14 -5.79
N ASN A 36 8.76 -9.36 -7.09
CA ASN A 36 8.28 -10.63 -7.67
C ASN A 36 6.88 -11.08 -7.19
N VAL A 37 6.06 -10.19 -6.61
CA VAL A 37 4.68 -10.51 -6.22
C VAL A 37 3.71 -9.78 -7.15
N ASN A 38 2.75 -10.49 -7.76
CA ASN A 38 1.72 -9.95 -8.65
C ASN A 38 2.23 -8.93 -9.70
N ALA A 39 3.37 -9.25 -10.32
CA ALA A 39 4.09 -8.39 -11.29
C ALA A 39 4.66 -7.07 -10.73
N ASN A 40 4.64 -6.86 -9.41
CA ASN A 40 5.19 -5.71 -8.69
C ASN A 40 4.80 -4.35 -9.31
N PRO A 41 3.50 -4.04 -9.40
CA PRO A 41 2.99 -2.85 -10.10
C PRO A 41 3.44 -1.54 -9.44
N TYR A 42 3.88 -1.59 -8.18
CA TYR A 42 4.31 -0.44 -7.39
C TYR A 42 5.83 -0.22 -7.42
N GLY A 43 6.60 -1.09 -8.09
CA GLY A 43 8.06 -0.97 -8.17
C GLY A 43 8.76 -1.15 -6.82
N ILE A 44 8.18 -1.88 -5.88
CA ILE A 44 8.73 -2.06 -4.53
C ILE A 44 9.93 -3.00 -4.57
N GLY A 45 11.08 -2.51 -4.14
CA GLY A 45 12.33 -3.25 -4.09
C GLY A 45 12.80 -3.75 -5.46
N ASN A 46 13.86 -4.55 -5.46
CA ASN A 46 14.40 -5.16 -6.67
C ASN A 46 15.08 -6.51 -6.38
N LYS A 47 15.56 -7.20 -7.41
CA LYS A 47 16.19 -8.53 -7.25
C LYS A 47 17.41 -8.53 -6.34
N LYS A 48 18.13 -7.40 -6.21
CA LYS A 48 19.30 -7.28 -5.33
C LYS A 48 18.88 -6.99 -3.89
N ASN A 49 17.85 -6.15 -3.72
CA ASN A 49 17.30 -5.75 -2.44
C ASN A 49 15.78 -5.99 -2.44
N PRO A 50 15.34 -7.24 -2.22
CA PRO A 50 13.93 -7.57 -2.24
C PRO A 50 13.24 -6.90 -1.05
N LEU A 51 12.05 -6.37 -1.30
CA LEU A 51 11.23 -5.74 -0.27
C LEU A 51 9.78 -6.17 -0.45
N HIS A 52 9.13 -6.46 0.67
CA HIS A 52 7.75 -6.93 0.72
C HIS A 52 7.01 -6.28 1.88
N PHE A 53 5.71 -6.05 1.68
CA PHE A 53 4.80 -5.53 2.69
C PHE A 53 3.53 -6.36 2.73
N LEU A 54 2.97 -6.50 3.93
CA LEU A 54 1.62 -7.01 4.13
C LEU A 54 0.65 -5.83 4.22
N VAL A 55 -0.35 -5.82 3.36
CA VAL A 55 -1.42 -4.82 3.36
C VAL A 55 -2.69 -5.47 3.87
N ILE A 56 -3.16 -5.06 5.05
CA ILE A 56 -4.41 -5.57 5.61
C ILE A 56 -5.59 -5.10 4.75
N HIS A 57 -6.44 -6.04 4.32
CA HIS A 57 -7.64 -5.67 3.57
C HIS A 57 -8.53 -4.75 4.41
N GLY A 58 -9.05 -3.69 3.78
CA GLY A 58 -9.85 -2.68 4.45
C GLY A 58 -9.04 -1.57 5.14
N SER A 59 -7.72 -1.68 5.25
CA SER A 59 -6.87 -0.61 5.81
C SER A 59 -6.81 0.63 4.90
N ILE A 60 -7.06 0.46 3.61
CA ILE A 60 -7.14 1.54 2.61
C ILE A 60 -8.55 1.54 2.03
N ALA A 61 -9.36 2.54 2.43
CA ALA A 61 -10.71 2.69 1.91
C ALA A 61 -10.70 3.26 0.49
N VAL A 62 -11.51 2.65 -0.38
CA VAL A 62 -11.82 3.19 -1.71
C VAL A 62 -12.78 4.37 -1.55
N LYS A 63 -12.41 5.54 -2.07
CA LYS A 63 -13.35 6.67 -2.20
C LYS A 63 -14.27 6.40 -3.38
N ASN A 64 -15.56 6.69 -3.22
CA ASN A 64 -16.59 6.51 -4.26
C ASN A 64 -16.56 5.10 -4.90
N PRO A 65 -16.80 4.04 -4.11
CA PRO A 65 -16.76 2.67 -4.62
C PRO A 65 -17.85 2.44 -5.68
N PRO A 66 -17.62 1.52 -6.63
CA PRO A 66 -18.63 1.20 -7.62
C PRO A 66 -19.87 0.58 -6.99
N ILE A 67 -21.01 0.75 -7.66
CA ILE A 67 -22.21 -0.03 -7.35
C ILE A 67 -21.88 -1.51 -7.52
N PHE A 68 -22.39 -2.36 -6.62
CA PHE A 68 -22.16 -3.81 -6.64
C PHE A 68 -22.94 -4.50 -7.77
N LYS A 69 -22.54 -4.21 -9.01
CA LYS A 69 -23.00 -4.79 -10.27
C LYS A 69 -21.79 -4.99 -11.17
N LEU A 70 -21.74 -6.12 -11.88
CA LEU A 70 -20.56 -6.54 -12.66
C LEU A 70 -20.08 -5.44 -13.62
N ASP A 71 -20.98 -4.90 -14.45
CA ASP A 71 -20.64 -3.86 -15.43
C ASP A 71 -20.17 -2.58 -14.75
N SER A 72 -20.83 -2.17 -13.65
CA SER A 72 -20.43 -0.98 -12.89
C SER A 72 -19.04 -1.11 -12.27
N VAL A 73 -18.67 -2.31 -11.79
CA VAL A 73 -17.33 -2.57 -11.27
C VAL A 73 -16.29 -2.54 -12.39
N LYS A 74 -16.63 -3.12 -13.56
CA LYS A 74 -15.75 -3.11 -14.73
C LYS A 74 -15.50 -1.68 -15.22
N ASP A 75 -16.56 -0.91 -15.42
CA ASP A 75 -16.50 0.49 -15.85
C ASP A 75 -15.69 1.33 -14.88
N TRP A 76 -15.84 1.10 -13.57
CA TRP A 76 -15.07 1.80 -12.55
C TRP A 76 -13.58 1.51 -12.63
N PHE A 77 -13.17 0.25 -12.82
CA PHE A 77 -11.77 -0.12 -13.02
C PHE A 77 -11.15 0.52 -14.26
N GLU A 78 -11.92 0.74 -15.33
CA GLU A 78 -11.46 1.33 -16.59
C GLU A 78 -11.68 2.85 -16.65
N SER A 79 -12.34 3.44 -15.66
CA SER A 79 -12.63 4.87 -15.61
C SER A 79 -11.35 5.70 -15.50
N SER A 80 -11.47 6.98 -15.89
CA SER A 80 -10.38 7.96 -15.71
C SER A 80 -10.15 8.35 -14.25
N ASP A 81 -11.05 7.97 -13.33
CA ASP A 81 -10.86 8.23 -11.90
C ASP A 81 -9.70 7.37 -11.37
N SER A 82 -8.78 8.02 -10.67
CA SER A 82 -7.66 7.37 -10.00
C SER A 82 -8.09 6.30 -9.00
N ASN A 83 -9.28 6.41 -8.40
CA ASN A 83 -9.81 5.42 -7.45
C ASN A 83 -9.94 4.02 -8.07
N GLY A 84 -10.27 3.94 -9.36
CA GLY A 84 -10.38 2.68 -10.11
C GLY A 84 -9.05 2.06 -10.49
N ARG A 85 -7.92 2.75 -10.29
CA ARG A 85 -6.58 2.32 -10.70
C ARG A 85 -5.94 1.39 -9.65
N VAL A 86 -6.64 0.36 -9.23
CA VAL A 86 -6.19 -0.61 -8.23
C VAL A 86 -6.22 -2.03 -8.79
N GLU A 87 -5.52 -2.97 -8.14
CA GLU A 87 -5.51 -4.40 -8.52
C GLU A 87 -6.91 -5.01 -8.47
N GLY A 88 -7.63 -4.64 -7.43
CA GLY A 88 -8.89 -5.21 -7.05
C GLY A 88 -9.52 -4.45 -5.89
N VAL A 89 -10.74 -4.84 -5.57
CA VAL A 89 -11.51 -4.29 -4.46
C VAL A 89 -12.07 -5.43 -3.61
N VAL A 90 -12.10 -5.19 -2.31
CA VAL A 90 -12.66 -6.10 -1.31
C VAL A 90 -13.86 -5.42 -0.66
N TRP A 91 -15.00 -6.11 -0.60
CA TRP A 91 -16.17 -5.70 0.17
C TRP A 91 -16.25 -6.51 1.45
N HIS A 92 -16.33 -5.79 2.57
CA HIS A 92 -16.67 -6.36 3.87
C HIS A 92 -18.19 -6.33 4.02
N CYS A 93 -18.78 -7.51 4.08
CA CYS A 93 -20.23 -7.68 4.24
C CYS A 93 -20.58 -8.08 5.69
N PRO A 94 -21.85 -7.96 6.09
CA PRO A 94 -22.33 -8.45 7.38
C PRO A 94 -21.93 -9.91 7.64
N ALA A 95 -21.81 -10.27 8.92
CA ALA A 95 -21.40 -11.62 9.37
C ALA A 95 -19.99 -12.05 8.94
N GLY A 96 -19.11 -11.12 8.57
CA GLY A 96 -17.71 -11.41 8.25
C GLY A 96 -17.49 -11.98 6.85
N VAL A 97 -18.49 -11.89 5.97
CA VAL A 97 -18.36 -12.33 4.57
C VAL A 97 -17.49 -11.34 3.80
N LEU A 98 -16.56 -11.85 2.99
CA LEU A 98 -15.65 -11.06 2.16
C LEU A 98 -15.84 -11.42 0.68
N TYR A 99 -16.05 -10.40 -0.15
CA TYR A 99 -16.02 -10.56 -1.61
C TYR A 99 -14.81 -9.82 -2.18
N LYS A 100 -14.00 -10.52 -2.97
CA LYS A 100 -12.81 -9.96 -3.62
C LYS A 100 -12.97 -10.06 -5.14
N VAL A 101 -12.76 -8.93 -5.83
CA VAL A 101 -12.73 -8.89 -7.29
C VAL A 101 -11.43 -8.24 -7.72
N HIS A 102 -10.64 -8.94 -8.53
CA HIS A 102 -9.45 -8.41 -9.18
C HIS A 102 -9.77 -8.08 -10.65
N ARG A 103 -9.00 -7.16 -11.24
CA ARG A 103 -9.10 -6.79 -12.67
C ARG A 103 -9.09 -8.02 -13.60
N HIS A 104 -8.22 -8.98 -13.34
CA HIS A 104 -8.09 -10.16 -14.19
C HIS A 104 -9.33 -11.08 -14.14
N HIS A 105 -10.13 -11.06 -13.07
CA HIS A 105 -11.42 -11.76 -13.03
C HIS A 105 -12.43 -11.20 -14.06
N LEU A 106 -12.23 -9.96 -14.50
CA LEU A 106 -13.08 -9.24 -15.46
C LEU A 106 -12.44 -9.14 -16.85
N ASN A 107 -11.37 -9.91 -17.11
CA ASN A 107 -10.53 -9.82 -18.31
C ASN A 107 -9.92 -8.43 -18.54
N LEU A 108 -9.68 -7.67 -17.47
CA LEU A 108 -9.01 -6.38 -17.53
C LEU A 108 -7.50 -6.55 -17.31
N SER A 109 -6.72 -5.67 -17.93
CA SER A 109 -5.26 -5.67 -17.82
C SER A 109 -4.79 -5.45 -16.39
N TRP A 110 -3.76 -6.21 -16.01
CA TRP A 110 -2.93 -6.02 -14.83
C TRP A 110 -1.52 -6.55 -15.11
N PRO A 111 -0.43 -5.87 -14.70
CA PRO A 111 -0.41 -4.58 -14.02
C PRO A 111 -0.84 -3.43 -14.94
N ILE A 112 -1.29 -2.33 -14.33
CA ILE A 112 -1.52 -1.07 -15.04
C ILE A 112 -0.37 -0.10 -14.77
N LYS A 113 -0.18 0.89 -15.65
CA LYS A 113 0.72 2.02 -15.37
C LYS A 113 0.18 2.81 -14.19
N GLU A 114 1.04 3.33 -13.33
CA GLU A 114 0.70 4.26 -12.22
C GLU A 114 -0.59 3.88 -11.48
N PRO A 115 -0.61 2.74 -10.75
CA PRO A 115 -1.73 2.40 -9.89
C PRO A 115 -1.95 3.48 -8.82
N GLN A 116 -3.16 3.60 -8.29
CA GLN A 116 -3.55 4.68 -7.36
C GLN A 116 -2.59 4.85 -6.17
N LEU A 117 -2.05 3.75 -5.65
CA LEU A 117 -1.19 3.79 -4.46
C LEU A 117 0.27 4.11 -4.80
N SER A 118 0.68 4.11 -6.07
CA SER A 118 2.08 4.36 -6.42
C SER A 118 2.50 5.78 -6.11
N CYS A 119 1.62 6.78 -6.23
CA CYS A 119 1.97 8.20 -6.05
C CYS A 119 1.56 8.75 -4.68
N ARG A 120 1.31 7.87 -3.69
CA ARG A 120 0.95 8.31 -2.34
C ARG A 120 2.21 8.47 -1.50
N LYS A 121 2.28 9.60 -0.80
CA LYS A 121 3.30 9.85 0.21
C LYS A 121 3.24 8.78 1.30
N ILE A 122 4.39 8.38 1.79
CA ILE A 122 4.56 7.29 2.76
C ILE A 122 5.31 7.81 3.96
N HIS A 123 4.80 7.50 5.14
CA HIS A 123 5.47 7.76 6.42
C HIS A 123 6.05 6.45 6.97
N ILE A 124 7.33 6.49 7.34
CA ILE A 124 8.00 5.35 7.98
C ILE A 124 7.82 5.48 9.49
N CYS A 125 6.94 4.66 10.05
CA CYS A 125 6.61 4.61 11.47
C CYS A 125 7.09 3.31 12.14
N VAL A 126 8.09 2.65 11.55
CA VAL A 126 8.69 1.43 12.06
C VAL A 126 9.43 1.73 13.37
N ASP A 127 8.87 1.26 14.48
CA ASP A 127 9.48 1.37 15.80
C ASP A 127 9.68 -0.01 16.41
N VAL A 128 10.92 -0.48 16.38
CA VAL A 128 11.26 -1.82 16.88
C VAL A 128 11.57 -1.86 18.38
N SER A 129 11.61 -0.70 19.07
CA SER A 129 12.04 -0.60 20.47
C SER A 129 11.16 -1.35 21.47
N LYS A 130 9.93 -1.68 21.06
CA LYS A 130 8.93 -2.38 21.87
C LYS A 130 8.95 -3.89 21.65
N TYR A 131 9.77 -4.39 20.74
CA TYR A 131 9.75 -5.78 20.31
C TYR A 131 11.09 -6.46 20.65
N GLU A 132 11.02 -7.71 21.09
CA GLU A 132 12.18 -8.57 21.20
C GLU A 132 12.52 -9.14 19.81
N LEU A 133 13.36 -8.44 19.07
CA LEU A 133 13.85 -8.92 17.77
C LEU A 133 14.98 -9.94 17.97
N SER A 134 15.01 -10.96 17.11
CA SER A 134 16.20 -11.81 17.01
C SER A 134 17.41 -10.99 16.56
N ASP A 135 18.62 -11.42 16.97
CA ASP A 135 19.90 -10.74 16.70
C ASP A 135 20.33 -10.73 15.21
N ASP A 136 19.37 -10.90 14.29
CA ASP A 136 19.61 -10.80 12.86
C ASP A 136 19.84 -9.34 12.46
N LYS A 137 21.13 -8.97 12.40
CA LYS A 137 21.61 -7.67 11.93
C LYS A 137 21.21 -7.34 10.49
N LYS A 138 20.59 -8.28 9.74
CA LYS A 138 20.07 -8.05 8.39
C LYS A 138 18.54 -8.04 8.33
N SER A 139 17.87 -7.98 9.48
CA SER A 139 16.42 -7.88 9.53
C SER A 139 15.92 -6.59 8.87
N ILE A 140 14.97 -6.72 7.95
CA ILE A 140 14.34 -5.58 7.29
C ILE A 140 13.63 -4.64 8.27
N PHE A 141 13.17 -5.18 9.41
CA PHE A 141 12.57 -4.38 10.48
C PHE A 141 13.59 -3.43 11.11
N THR A 142 14.79 -3.93 11.39
CA THR A 142 15.89 -3.13 11.94
C THR A 142 16.37 -2.08 10.94
N GLU A 143 16.46 -2.45 9.66
CA GLU A 143 16.85 -1.50 8.60
C GLU A 143 15.81 -0.39 8.43
N LEU A 144 14.51 -0.71 8.34
CA LEU A 144 13.45 0.29 8.25
C LEU A 144 13.34 1.18 9.50
N ALA A 145 13.66 0.66 10.68
CA ALA A 145 13.61 1.43 11.93
C ALA A 145 14.57 2.62 11.94
N LYS A 146 15.69 2.55 11.20
CA LYS A 146 16.64 3.68 11.06
C LYS A 146 16.00 4.91 10.40
N PHE A 147 14.98 4.67 9.57
CA PHE A 147 14.25 5.72 8.84
C PHE A 147 12.97 6.16 9.56
N LYS A 148 12.77 5.79 10.82
CA LYS A 148 11.61 6.21 11.61
C LYS A 148 11.46 7.74 11.61
N GLY A 149 10.26 8.21 11.23
CA GLY A 149 9.92 9.63 11.14
C GLY A 149 10.25 10.27 9.79
N GLN A 150 10.90 9.53 8.87
CA GLN A 150 11.10 9.98 7.50
C GLN A 150 9.88 9.70 6.63
N SER A 151 9.82 10.37 5.49
CA SER A 151 8.76 10.17 4.49
C SER A 151 9.33 10.12 3.09
N CYS A 152 8.68 9.37 2.20
CA CYS A 152 9.01 9.33 0.77
C CYS A 152 7.75 9.55 -0.07
N ASP A 153 7.91 9.97 -1.31
CA ASP A 153 6.78 10.41 -2.15
C ASP A 153 6.04 9.26 -2.85
N SER A 154 6.59 8.04 -2.81
CA SER A 154 6.00 6.85 -3.44
C SER A 154 6.43 5.53 -2.79
N LEU A 155 5.66 4.47 -3.05
CA LEU A 155 6.01 3.08 -2.68
C LEU A 155 7.33 2.63 -3.32
N MET A 156 7.61 3.15 -4.52
CA MET A 156 8.87 2.88 -5.19
C MET A 156 10.02 3.47 -4.39
N ASN A 157 9.95 4.74 -3.97
CA ASN A 157 11.08 5.44 -3.33
C ASN A 157 11.50 4.87 -1.96
N ILE A 158 10.72 3.98 -1.32
CA ILE A 158 11.17 3.32 -0.07
C ILE A 158 12.52 2.61 -0.29
N HIS A 159 12.75 2.02 -1.46
CA HIS A 159 14.01 1.30 -1.70
C HIS A 159 15.25 2.23 -1.77
N GLU A 160 15.05 3.52 -2.07
CA GLU A 160 16.12 4.52 -2.20
C GLU A 160 16.68 4.89 -0.82
N LEU A 161 15.85 4.83 0.23
CA LEU A 161 16.28 5.03 1.62
C LEU A 161 17.44 4.10 1.99
N PHE A 162 17.42 2.85 1.53
CA PHE A 162 18.50 1.89 1.78
C PHE A 162 19.75 2.12 0.94
N MET A 163 19.67 2.89 -0.16
CA MET A 163 20.80 3.17 -1.04
C MET A 163 21.62 4.36 -0.56
N GLU A 164 20.96 5.40 -0.03
CA GLU A 164 21.63 6.59 0.50
C GLU A 164 22.58 6.27 1.66
N GLU A 165 22.25 5.30 2.53
CA GLU A 165 23.16 4.82 3.60
C GLU A 165 24.44 4.15 3.07
N ASN A 166 24.41 3.57 1.86
CA ASN A 166 25.57 2.85 1.31
C ASN A 166 26.56 3.79 0.59
N GLU A 167 26.15 5.01 0.24
CA GLU A 167 27.04 6.01 -0.38
C GLU A 167 27.75 6.91 0.66
N THR A 168 27.31 6.89 1.92
CA THR A 168 27.94 7.64 3.02
C THR A 168 28.94 6.83 3.87
N ARG A 169 29.33 5.63 3.42
CA ARG A 169 30.32 4.76 4.09
C ARG A 169 31.61 4.61 3.30
#